data_AF-A0A927IQ02-F1
#
_entry.id   AF-A0A927IQ02-F1
#
_cell.length_a   1.000
_cell.length_b   1.000
_cell.length_c   1.000
_cell.angle_alpha   90.00
_cell.angle_beta   90.00
_cell.angle_gamma   90.00
#
_symmetry.space_group_name_H-M   'P 1'
#
loop_
_entity.id
_entity.type
_entity.pdbx_description
1 polymer ?
#
loop_
_entity_poly.entity_id
_entity_poly.type
_entity_poly.pdbx_seq_one_letter_code
_entity_poly.pdbx_strand_id
1 'polypeptide(L)'
;MAERPESEVPYPGDVDLEDEARLQRLVLATFPIVDQWQKVSTFVPGSGSQLKGDDTDWPPFAASQVAWFSIASAVEHLYAVRVHLEPLGEVQGTLLALAHQTLVRTALVSGSIAVWMLAPPERALRVKRAREYTAFSYDQHRLFLAGLLEHAPEHTGTQKVLERVEQRRRELAVVRLGSGEKSTFNTTRTIEVAASIAFPPDAAREVVLGWRVGSGAAHALPHSLLGRPGVVPASAPDGDGTRLFTAQGSFAIIANQYMAAYYMTNQAWHLLRERGL
;
A
#
# COMPACT_ATOMS: atom_id res chain seq x y z
N MET A 1 50.18 19.35 0.02
CA MET A 1 49.20 18.23 0.06
C MET A 1 48.39 18.41 1.32
N ALA A 2 47.17 18.89 1.20
CA ALA A 2 46.30 19.14 2.36
C ALA A 2 45.52 17.87 2.67
N GLU A 3 45.70 17.33 3.89
CA GLU A 3 44.89 16.25 4.45
C GLU A 3 43.43 16.73 4.56
N ARG A 4 42.49 15.93 4.05
CA ARG A 4 41.07 16.15 4.31
C ARG A 4 40.76 15.69 5.74
N PRO A 5 39.99 16.45 6.53
CA PRO A 5 39.55 15.99 7.83
C PRO A 5 38.60 14.81 7.66
N GLU A 6 38.84 13.76 8.45
CA GLU A 6 37.92 12.63 8.62
C GLU A 6 36.54 13.18 8.99
N SER A 7 35.55 12.97 8.12
CA SER A 7 34.19 13.34 8.43
C SER A 7 33.65 12.36 9.48
N GLU A 8 33.47 12.84 10.72
CA GLU A 8 32.66 12.20 11.77
C GLU A 8 31.16 12.21 11.42
N VAL A 9 30.81 11.80 10.22
CA VAL A 9 29.42 11.46 9.89
C VAL A 9 29.33 9.94 10.03
N PRO A 10 28.64 9.42 11.06
CA PRO A 10 28.46 7.99 11.22
C PRO A 10 27.92 7.40 9.92
N TYR A 11 28.62 6.40 9.38
CA TYR A 11 28.12 5.62 8.25
C TYR A 11 26.79 4.97 8.67
N PRO A 12 25.77 4.90 7.79
CA PRO A 12 24.54 4.19 8.07
C PRO A 12 24.82 2.67 8.05
N GLY A 13 25.39 2.16 9.13
CA GLY A 13 25.87 0.79 9.28
C GLY A 13 25.73 0.26 10.70
N ASP A 14 25.83 1.13 11.71
CA ASP A 14 25.56 0.74 13.10
C ASP A 14 24.07 0.90 13.38
N VAL A 15 23.30 -0.13 13.01
CA VAL A 15 21.98 -0.29 13.63
C VAL A 15 22.26 -0.66 15.08
N ASP A 16 22.05 0.29 15.98
CA ASP A 16 22.08 0.01 17.41
C ASP A 16 21.11 -1.15 17.69
N LEU A 17 21.64 -2.22 18.30
CA LEU A 17 20.85 -3.40 18.65
C LEU A 17 19.68 -3.04 19.58
N GLU A 18 19.83 -1.98 20.39
CA GLU A 18 18.73 -1.45 21.20
C GLU A 18 17.62 -0.85 20.33
N ASP A 19 17.98 -0.17 19.24
CA ASP A 19 17.04 0.38 18.28
C ASP A 19 16.33 -0.72 17.47
N GLU A 20 17.05 -1.74 17.01
CA GLU A 20 16.45 -2.89 16.31
C GLU A 20 15.41 -3.58 17.20
N ALA A 21 15.75 -3.87 18.46
CA ALA A 21 14.84 -4.50 19.41
C ALA A 21 13.64 -3.59 19.76
N ARG A 22 13.84 -2.27 19.83
CA ARG A 22 12.77 -1.30 20.04
C ARG A 22 11.80 -1.27 18.86
N LEU A 23 12.32 -1.22 17.63
CA LEU A 23 11.51 -1.22 16.40
C LEU A 23 10.75 -2.54 16.22
N GLN A 24 11.38 -3.67 16.56
CA GLN A 24 10.71 -4.97 16.62
C GLN A 24 9.51 -4.91 17.57
N ARG A 25 9.70 -4.50 18.83
CA ARG A 25 8.60 -4.41 19.81
C ARG A 25 7.46 -3.51 19.31
N LEU A 26 7.79 -2.40 18.64
CA LEU A 26 6.80 -1.49 18.08
C LEU A 26 5.93 -2.18 17.01
N VAL A 27 6.56 -2.91 16.07
CA VAL A 27 5.85 -3.66 15.04
C VAL A 27 4.99 -4.76 15.67
N LEU A 28 5.57 -5.58 16.54
CA LEU A 28 4.86 -6.70 17.18
C LEU A 28 3.65 -6.24 18.01
N ALA A 29 3.72 -5.06 18.65
CA ALA A 29 2.63 -4.49 19.43
C ALA A 29 1.36 -4.22 18.60
N THR A 30 1.47 -4.13 17.27
CA THR A 30 0.30 -3.93 16.39
C THR A 30 -0.46 -5.22 16.07
N PHE A 31 0.17 -6.39 16.26
CA PHE A 31 -0.36 -7.66 15.78
C PHE A 31 -1.73 -8.03 16.37
N PRO A 32 -2.00 -7.82 17.68
CA PRO A 32 -3.33 -8.10 18.23
C PRO A 32 -4.46 -7.30 17.56
N ILE A 33 -4.17 -6.09 17.06
CA ILE A 33 -5.14 -5.25 16.35
C ILE A 33 -5.30 -5.75 14.91
N VAL A 34 -4.21 -6.10 14.23
CA VAL A 34 -4.25 -6.71 12.90
C VAL A 34 -5.05 -8.02 12.92
N ASP A 35 -4.89 -8.83 13.98
CA ASP A 35 -5.68 -10.06 14.20
C ASP A 35 -7.17 -9.80 14.36
N GLN A 36 -7.54 -8.68 14.99
CA GLN A 36 -8.94 -8.29 15.10
C GLN A 36 -9.49 -7.83 13.74
N TRP A 37 -8.72 -7.06 12.97
CA TRP A 37 -9.14 -6.63 11.64
C TRP A 37 -9.29 -7.81 10.67
N GLN A 38 -8.40 -8.80 10.74
CA GLN A 38 -8.44 -9.99 9.88
C GLN A 38 -9.72 -10.82 10.08
N LYS A 39 -10.30 -10.80 11.28
CA LYS A 39 -11.54 -11.50 11.59
C LYS A 39 -12.79 -10.86 10.96
N VAL A 40 -12.71 -9.62 10.49
CA VAL A 40 -13.85 -8.94 9.88
C VAL A 40 -13.96 -9.36 8.42
N SER A 41 -14.97 -10.19 8.11
CA SER A 41 -15.12 -10.77 6.77
C SER A 41 -15.87 -9.89 5.78
N THR A 42 -16.78 -9.03 6.25
CA THR A 42 -17.68 -8.24 5.39
C THR A 42 -18.04 -6.90 6.01
N PHE A 43 -18.26 -5.89 5.18
CA PHE A 43 -18.80 -4.61 5.59
C PHE A 43 -20.06 -4.25 4.79
N VAL A 44 -21.13 -3.89 5.49
CA VAL A 44 -22.38 -3.39 4.91
C VAL A 44 -22.71 -2.06 5.57
N PRO A 45 -22.85 -0.97 4.80
CA PRO A 45 -23.21 0.34 5.37
C PRO A 45 -24.57 0.30 6.09
N GLY A 46 -24.64 0.95 7.25
CA GLY A 46 -25.86 1.13 8.02
C GLY A 46 -26.91 1.94 7.25
N SER A 47 -28.18 1.70 7.54
CA SER A 47 -29.29 2.51 7.00
C SER A 47 -29.15 3.96 7.46
N GLY A 48 -29.18 4.90 6.51
CA GLY A 48 -29.01 6.32 6.81
C GLY A 48 -27.55 6.79 6.89
N SER A 49 -26.57 5.87 6.80
CA SER A 49 -25.16 6.24 6.71
C SER A 49 -24.84 6.99 5.41
N GLN A 50 -23.76 7.76 5.43
CA GLN A 50 -23.30 8.49 4.24
C GLN A 50 -22.90 7.52 3.12
N LEU A 51 -22.19 6.43 3.44
CA LEU A 51 -21.78 5.43 2.46
C LEU A 51 -22.97 4.73 1.80
N LYS A 52 -24.09 4.54 2.51
CA LYS A 52 -25.29 3.99 1.89
C LYS A 52 -25.82 4.90 0.77
N GLY A 53 -25.74 6.22 0.96
CA GLY A 53 -26.07 7.21 -0.06
C GLY A 53 -25.01 7.29 -1.17
N ASP A 54 -23.74 7.05 -0.87
CA ASP A 54 -22.68 7.01 -1.88
C ASP A 54 -22.83 5.78 -2.80
N ASP A 55 -23.25 4.64 -2.24
CA ASP A 55 -23.43 3.37 -2.96
C ASP A 55 -24.51 3.42 -4.05
N THR A 56 -25.47 4.35 -3.97
CA THR A 56 -26.50 4.51 -5.00
C THR A 56 -25.94 5.07 -6.30
N ASP A 57 -24.74 5.65 -6.27
CA ASP A 57 -24.14 6.31 -7.41
C ASP A 57 -23.70 5.33 -8.51
N TRP A 58 -23.02 4.26 -8.10
CA TRP A 58 -22.54 3.23 -9.01
C TRP A 58 -22.71 1.82 -8.40
N PRO A 59 -23.95 1.29 -8.35
CA PRO A 59 -24.25 0.02 -7.68
C PRO A 59 -23.42 -1.19 -8.13
N PRO A 60 -23.00 -1.35 -9.40
CA PRO A 60 -22.20 -2.50 -9.81
C PRO A 60 -20.85 -2.60 -9.09
N PHE A 61 -20.30 -1.48 -8.62
CA PHE A 61 -19.08 -1.45 -7.83
C PHE A 61 -19.18 -0.31 -6.81
N ALA A 62 -20.01 -0.56 -5.79
CA ALA A 62 -20.41 0.45 -4.82
C ALA A 62 -19.21 1.02 -4.02
N ALA A 63 -19.26 2.31 -3.70
CA ALA A 63 -18.15 3.03 -3.05
C ALA A 63 -17.73 2.39 -1.71
N SER A 64 -18.70 1.93 -0.91
CA SER A 64 -18.44 1.21 0.33
C SER A 64 -17.65 -0.08 0.11
N GLN A 65 -17.94 -0.81 -0.96
CA GLN A 65 -17.28 -2.07 -1.29
C GLN A 65 -15.88 -1.84 -1.85
N VAL A 66 -15.67 -0.76 -2.61
CA VAL A 66 -14.32 -0.37 -3.05
C VAL A 66 -13.43 -0.01 -1.86
N ALA A 67 -13.96 0.80 -0.92
CA ALA A 67 -13.25 1.16 0.29
C ALA A 67 -12.99 -0.08 1.17
N TRP A 68 -13.99 -0.94 1.34
CA TRP A 68 -13.88 -2.20 2.08
C TRP A 68 -12.81 -3.12 1.50
N PHE A 69 -12.82 -3.36 0.19
CA PHE A 69 -11.81 -4.18 -0.47
C PHE A 69 -10.40 -3.63 -0.27
N SER A 70 -10.25 -2.31 -0.34
CA SER A 70 -8.96 -1.64 -0.10
C SER A 70 -8.49 -1.82 1.35
N ILE A 71 -9.39 -1.74 2.34
CA ILE A 71 -9.08 -2.02 3.74
C ILE A 71 -8.73 -3.49 3.94
N ALA A 72 -9.53 -4.41 3.42
CA ALA A 72 -9.30 -5.85 3.52
C ALA A 72 -7.95 -6.25 2.90
N SER A 73 -7.63 -5.71 1.71
CA SER A 73 -6.32 -5.89 1.08
C SER A 73 -5.18 -5.39 1.97
N ALA A 74 -5.34 -4.23 2.62
CA ALA A 74 -4.31 -3.68 3.48
C ALA A 74 -4.07 -4.56 4.72
N VAL A 75 -5.17 -5.00 5.34
CA VAL A 75 -5.17 -5.91 6.50
C VAL A 75 -4.52 -7.24 6.14
N GLU A 76 -4.84 -7.83 4.99
CA GLU A 76 -4.27 -9.11 4.55
C GLU A 76 -2.76 -9.02 4.38
N HIS A 77 -2.24 -7.92 3.82
CA HIS A 77 -0.80 -7.72 3.65
C HIS A 77 -0.09 -7.45 4.99
N LEU A 78 -0.69 -6.70 5.91
CA LEU A 78 -0.17 -6.54 7.26
C LEU A 78 -0.17 -7.87 8.03
N TYR A 79 -1.22 -8.66 7.86
CA TYR A 79 -1.35 -9.99 8.45
C TYR A 79 -0.31 -10.97 7.89
N ALA A 80 0.02 -10.89 6.60
CA ALA A 80 1.11 -11.67 6.01
C ALA A 80 2.47 -11.34 6.68
N VAL A 81 2.75 -10.06 6.94
CA VAL A 81 3.95 -9.64 7.69
C VAL A 81 3.93 -10.24 9.10
N ARG A 82 2.78 -10.18 9.80
CA ARG A 82 2.60 -10.82 11.10
C ARG A 82 2.95 -12.31 11.05
N VAL A 83 2.37 -13.06 10.12
CA VAL A 83 2.56 -14.51 9.99
C VAL A 83 4.03 -14.86 9.71
N HIS A 84 4.74 -14.08 8.89
CA HIS A 84 6.16 -14.33 8.61
C HIS A 84 7.08 -14.06 9.82
N LEU A 85 6.69 -13.13 10.69
CA LEU A 85 7.46 -12.74 11.87
C LEU A 85 7.11 -13.56 13.12
N GLU A 86 5.97 -14.25 13.11
CA GLU A 86 5.58 -15.17 14.19
C GLU A 86 6.42 -16.45 14.13
N PRO A 87 7.06 -16.85 15.24
CA PRO A 87 7.71 -18.16 15.32
C PRO A 87 6.69 -19.30 15.17
N LEU A 88 6.99 -20.28 14.31
CA LEU A 88 6.16 -21.47 14.10
C LEU A 88 6.89 -22.70 14.64
N GLY A 89 6.56 -23.09 15.87
CA GLY A 89 7.23 -24.17 16.58
C GLY A 89 8.70 -23.83 16.84
N GLU A 90 9.61 -24.61 16.26
CA GLU A 90 11.06 -24.40 16.38
C GLU A 90 11.61 -23.40 15.33
N VAL A 91 10.83 -23.04 14.32
CA VAL A 91 11.25 -22.12 13.26
C VAL A 91 11.06 -20.68 13.75
N GLN A 92 12.15 -19.93 13.86
CA GLN A 92 12.09 -18.50 14.15
C GLN A 92 11.46 -17.74 12.98
N GLY A 93 10.65 -16.72 13.30
CA GLY A 93 10.14 -15.79 12.31
C GLY A 93 11.28 -15.18 11.51
N THR A 94 11.10 -15.06 10.19
CA THR A 94 12.16 -14.61 9.29
C THR A 94 11.82 -13.26 8.69
N LEU A 95 12.68 -12.28 8.94
CA LEU A 95 12.59 -10.99 8.28
C LEU A 95 13.35 -11.03 6.94
N LEU A 96 12.61 -10.92 5.85
CA LEU A 96 13.13 -10.86 4.48
C LEU A 96 13.30 -9.40 4.03
N ALA A 97 14.50 -9.05 3.57
CA ALA A 97 14.90 -7.66 3.27
C ALA A 97 14.05 -6.96 2.19
N LEU A 98 13.62 -7.70 1.16
CA LEU A 98 12.85 -7.16 0.03
C LEU A 98 11.37 -7.54 0.08
N ALA A 99 11.06 -8.81 0.37
CA ALA A 99 9.69 -9.31 0.31
C ALA A 99 8.74 -8.55 1.26
N HIS A 100 9.19 -8.24 2.49
CA HIS A 100 8.38 -7.46 3.43
C HIS A 100 8.17 -6.01 2.96
N GLN A 101 9.13 -5.41 2.25
CA GLN A 101 8.92 -4.09 1.66
C GLN A 101 7.80 -4.12 0.61
N THR A 102 7.69 -5.20 -0.18
CA THR A 102 6.59 -5.38 -1.13
C THR A 102 5.25 -5.55 -0.43
N LEU A 103 5.19 -6.36 0.65
CA LEU A 103 3.98 -6.55 1.43
C LEU A 103 3.49 -5.23 2.05
N VAL A 104 4.39 -4.54 2.75
CA VAL A 104 4.09 -3.26 3.40
C VAL A 104 3.75 -2.17 2.40
N ARG A 105 4.41 -2.14 1.24
CA ARG A 105 4.06 -1.23 0.13
C ARG A 105 2.61 -1.41 -0.28
N THR A 106 2.19 -2.65 -0.54
CA THR A 106 0.81 -2.91 -0.97
C THR A 106 -0.18 -2.56 0.15
N ALA A 107 0.14 -2.87 1.41
CA ALA A 107 -0.66 -2.43 2.54
C ALA A 107 -0.83 -0.90 2.59
N LEU A 108 0.25 -0.15 2.40
CA LEU A 108 0.21 1.32 2.36
C LEU A 108 -0.65 1.83 1.20
N VAL A 109 -0.51 1.27 -0.01
CA VAL A 109 -1.31 1.66 -1.18
C VAL A 109 -2.79 1.45 -0.90
N SER A 110 -3.16 0.24 -0.46
CA SER A 110 -4.55 -0.12 -0.24
C SER A 110 -5.18 0.69 0.88
N GLY A 111 -4.46 0.89 2.00
CA GLY A 111 -4.90 1.80 3.07
C GLY A 111 -5.07 3.24 2.58
N SER A 112 -4.14 3.73 1.75
CA SER A 112 -4.20 5.09 1.19
C SER A 112 -5.39 5.28 0.26
N ILE A 113 -5.73 4.29 -0.57
CA ILE A 113 -6.92 4.34 -1.43
C ILE A 113 -8.19 4.51 -0.58
N ALA A 114 -8.31 3.74 0.51
CA ALA A 114 -9.45 3.84 1.41
C ALA A 114 -9.51 5.20 2.11
N VAL A 115 -8.41 5.70 2.68
CA VAL A 115 -8.37 7.03 3.31
C VAL A 115 -8.70 8.12 2.29
N TRP A 116 -8.07 8.10 1.12
CA TRP A 116 -8.34 9.05 0.05
C TRP A 116 -9.81 9.03 -0.35
N MET A 117 -10.43 7.87 -0.48
CA MET A 117 -11.84 7.76 -0.85
C MET A 117 -12.79 8.27 0.25
N LEU A 118 -12.53 7.94 1.50
CA LEU A 118 -13.47 8.13 2.62
C LEU A 118 -13.31 9.46 3.36
N ALA A 119 -12.12 10.05 3.34
CA ALA A 119 -11.81 11.25 4.11
C ALA A 119 -12.67 12.48 3.78
N PRO A 120 -12.99 12.78 2.50
CA PRO A 120 -13.80 13.95 2.19
C PRO A 120 -15.15 13.95 2.91
N PRO A 121 -15.53 15.04 3.60
CA PRO A 121 -16.87 15.16 4.17
C PRO A 121 -17.93 15.32 3.07
N GLU A 122 -17.58 15.87 1.91
CA GLU A 122 -18.48 16.06 0.79
C GLU A 122 -18.73 14.75 0.02
N ARG A 123 -19.98 14.31 -0.02
CA ARG A 123 -20.42 13.15 -0.83
C ARG A 123 -19.95 13.23 -2.27
N ALA A 124 -20.06 14.40 -2.90
CA ALA A 124 -19.65 14.58 -4.30
C ALA A 124 -18.18 14.24 -4.53
N LEU A 125 -17.29 14.58 -3.58
CA LEU A 125 -15.87 14.27 -3.69
C LEU A 125 -15.58 12.79 -3.43
N ARG A 126 -16.25 12.15 -2.45
CA ARG A 126 -16.12 10.71 -2.22
C ARG A 126 -16.55 9.88 -3.43
N VAL A 127 -17.73 10.20 -3.98
CA VAL A 127 -18.28 9.56 -5.17
C VAL A 127 -17.34 9.73 -6.37
N LYS A 128 -16.84 10.96 -6.61
CA LYS A 128 -15.86 11.22 -7.67
C LYS A 128 -14.61 10.35 -7.51
N ARG A 129 -14.04 10.28 -6.30
CA ARG A 129 -12.85 9.46 -6.01
C ARG A 129 -13.12 7.96 -6.22
N ALA A 130 -14.30 7.47 -5.83
CA ALA A 130 -14.73 6.10 -6.06
C ALA A 130 -14.84 5.77 -7.56
N ARG A 131 -15.43 6.66 -8.37
CA ARG A 131 -15.51 6.51 -9.83
C ARG A 131 -14.14 6.54 -10.50
N GLU A 132 -13.25 7.42 -10.06
CA GLU A 132 -11.87 7.49 -10.55
C GLU A 132 -11.13 6.17 -10.36
N TYR A 133 -11.19 5.60 -9.15
CA TYR A 133 -10.58 4.30 -8.86
C TYR A 133 -11.27 3.16 -9.63
N THR A 134 -12.60 3.16 -9.68
CA THR A 134 -13.37 2.13 -10.38
C THR A 134 -13.05 2.10 -11.88
N ALA A 135 -12.92 3.26 -12.51
CA ALA A 135 -12.53 3.35 -13.92
C ALA A 135 -11.13 2.76 -14.14
N PHE A 136 -10.18 3.10 -13.28
CA PHE A 136 -8.84 2.51 -13.31
C PHE A 136 -8.88 0.99 -13.14
N SER A 137 -9.67 0.47 -12.18
CA SER A 137 -9.82 -0.96 -11.95
C SER A 137 -10.40 -1.68 -13.16
N TYR A 138 -11.39 -1.09 -13.85
CA TYR A 138 -11.92 -1.67 -15.09
C TYR A 138 -10.89 -1.67 -16.21
N ASP A 139 -10.11 -0.59 -16.36
CA ASP A 139 -9.05 -0.55 -17.38
C ASP A 139 -7.98 -1.63 -17.14
N GLN A 140 -7.56 -1.85 -15.88
CA GLN A 140 -6.61 -2.91 -15.54
C GLN A 140 -7.19 -4.31 -15.76
N HIS A 141 -8.44 -4.56 -15.34
CA HIS A 141 -9.08 -5.85 -15.54
C HIS A 141 -9.28 -6.16 -17.02
N ARG A 142 -9.67 -5.16 -17.82
CA ARG A 142 -9.80 -5.27 -19.27
C ARG A 142 -8.47 -5.65 -19.93
N LEU A 143 -7.36 -5.01 -19.55
CA LEU A 143 -6.03 -5.35 -20.07
C LEU A 143 -5.64 -6.80 -19.75
N PHE A 144 -5.86 -7.22 -18.50
CA PHE A 144 -5.60 -8.59 -18.08
C PHE A 144 -6.42 -9.61 -18.88
N LEU A 145 -7.73 -9.40 -19.02
CA LEU A 145 -8.63 -10.29 -19.76
C LEU A 145 -8.31 -10.33 -21.25
N ALA A 146 -7.93 -9.19 -21.86
CA ALA A 146 -7.51 -9.14 -23.25
C ALA A 146 -6.24 -9.98 -23.46
N GLY A 147 -5.23 -9.84 -22.59
CA GLY A 147 -4.02 -10.66 -22.65
C GLY A 147 -4.29 -12.16 -22.46
N LEU A 148 -5.25 -12.54 -21.60
CA LEU A 148 -5.66 -13.94 -21.47
C LEU A 148 -6.28 -14.48 -22.78
N LEU A 149 -7.07 -13.68 -23.48
CA LEU A 149 -7.69 -14.08 -24.75
C LEU A 149 -6.69 -14.11 -25.91
N GLU A 150 -5.60 -13.33 -25.87
CA GLU A 150 -4.49 -13.49 -26.82
C GLU A 150 -3.88 -14.89 -26.75
N HIS A 151 -3.83 -15.49 -25.55
CA HIS A 151 -3.31 -16.85 -25.35
C HIS A 151 -4.36 -17.95 -25.49
N ALA A 152 -5.63 -17.67 -25.17
CA ALA A 152 -6.73 -18.63 -25.25
C ALA A 152 -7.99 -17.99 -25.86
N PRO A 153 -8.02 -17.77 -27.19
CA PRO A 153 -9.10 -17.03 -27.86
C PRO A 153 -10.49 -17.65 -27.69
N GLU A 154 -10.56 -18.98 -27.60
CA GLU A 154 -11.82 -19.73 -27.49
C GLU A 154 -12.35 -19.83 -26.04
N HIS A 155 -11.70 -19.19 -25.06
CA HIS A 155 -12.12 -19.27 -23.66
C HIS A 155 -13.37 -18.41 -23.38
N THR A 156 -14.54 -19.00 -23.62
CA THR A 156 -15.85 -18.34 -23.54
C THR A 156 -16.14 -17.62 -22.21
N GLY A 157 -15.62 -18.14 -21.09
CA GLY A 157 -15.78 -17.50 -19.77
C GLY A 157 -15.06 -16.16 -19.69
N THR A 158 -13.83 -16.10 -20.19
CA THR A 158 -13.02 -14.87 -20.21
C THR A 158 -13.63 -13.85 -21.15
N GLN A 159 -14.12 -14.30 -22.31
CA GLN A 159 -14.81 -13.44 -23.27
C GLN A 159 -16.05 -12.77 -22.65
N LYS A 160 -16.91 -13.53 -21.97
CA LYS A 160 -18.11 -12.98 -21.31
C LYS A 160 -17.76 -11.96 -20.22
N VAL A 161 -16.71 -12.22 -19.43
CA VAL A 161 -16.25 -11.27 -18.41
C VAL A 161 -15.68 -10.01 -19.07
N LEU A 162 -14.91 -10.13 -20.15
CA LEU A 162 -14.38 -8.98 -20.88
C LEU A 162 -15.50 -8.11 -21.46
N GLU A 163 -16.47 -8.72 -22.13
CA GLU A 163 -17.65 -8.03 -22.67
C GLU A 163 -18.39 -7.26 -21.56
N ARG A 164 -18.54 -7.88 -20.37
CA ARG A 164 -19.17 -7.25 -19.21
C ARG A 164 -18.35 -6.08 -18.66
N VAL A 165 -17.04 -6.25 -18.52
CA VAL A 165 -16.12 -5.19 -18.05
C VAL A 165 -16.15 -4.01 -19.03
N GLU A 166 -16.07 -4.27 -20.34
CA GLU A 166 -16.15 -3.23 -21.37
C GLU A 166 -17.49 -2.49 -21.36
N GLN A 167 -18.60 -3.21 -21.17
CA GLN A 167 -19.91 -2.59 -20.98
C GLN A 167 -19.89 -1.63 -19.78
N ARG A 168 -19.47 -2.10 -18.59
CA ARG A 168 -19.46 -1.28 -17.38
C ARG A 168 -18.52 -0.08 -17.49
N ARG A 169 -17.39 -0.25 -18.17
CA ARG A 169 -16.43 0.81 -18.45
C ARG A 169 -17.04 1.92 -19.31
N ARG A 170 -17.77 1.57 -20.38
CA ARG A 170 -18.48 2.55 -21.22
C ARG A 170 -19.59 3.27 -20.45
N GLU A 171 -20.39 2.55 -19.69
CA GLU A 171 -21.46 3.13 -18.87
C GLU A 171 -20.89 4.11 -17.83
N LEU A 172 -19.82 3.73 -17.12
CA LEU A 172 -19.15 4.62 -16.16
C LEU A 172 -18.55 5.85 -16.85
N ALA A 173 -17.96 5.69 -18.04
CA ALA A 173 -17.42 6.82 -18.80
C ALA A 173 -18.49 7.88 -19.12
N VAL A 174 -19.72 7.46 -19.43
CA VAL A 174 -20.87 8.38 -19.64
C VAL A 174 -21.20 9.15 -18.36
N VAL A 175 -21.27 8.46 -17.21
CA VAL A 175 -21.56 9.08 -15.90
C VAL A 175 -20.49 10.13 -15.54
N ARG A 176 -19.22 9.78 -15.73
CA ARG A 176 -18.08 10.65 -15.45
C ARG A 176 -18.05 11.87 -16.37
N LEU A 177 -18.31 11.68 -17.66
CA LEU A 177 -18.42 12.77 -18.63
C LEU A 177 -19.57 13.73 -18.27
N GLY A 178 -20.75 13.19 -17.94
CA GLY A 178 -21.90 13.99 -17.51
C GLY A 178 -21.66 14.79 -16.22
N SER A 179 -20.71 14.35 -15.39
CA SER A 179 -20.29 15.03 -14.15
C SER A 179 -19.07 15.96 -14.36
N GLY A 180 -18.58 16.10 -15.59
CA GLY A 180 -17.41 16.94 -15.90
C GLY A 180 -16.08 16.41 -15.35
N GLU A 181 -16.01 15.13 -14.99
CA GLU A 181 -14.79 14.52 -14.45
C GLU A 181 -13.75 14.27 -15.53
N LYS A 182 -12.53 14.80 -15.35
CA LYS A 182 -11.40 14.64 -16.28
C LYS A 182 -10.18 13.98 -15.65
N SER A 183 -10.12 13.90 -14.33
CA SER A 183 -9.01 13.33 -13.59
C SER A 183 -8.95 11.81 -13.76
N THR A 184 -7.75 11.24 -13.71
CA THR A 184 -7.52 9.80 -13.66
C THR A 184 -6.93 9.42 -12.32
N PHE A 185 -7.14 8.17 -11.91
CA PHE A 185 -6.52 7.66 -10.69
C PHE A 185 -4.99 7.70 -10.82
N ASN A 186 -4.32 8.18 -9.78
CA ASN A 186 -2.87 8.22 -9.69
C ASN A 186 -2.45 7.77 -8.29
N THR A 187 -1.74 6.65 -8.21
CA THR A 187 -1.36 6.03 -6.93
C THR A 187 -0.50 6.96 -6.07
N THR A 188 0.52 7.60 -6.65
CA THR A 188 1.41 8.50 -5.90
C THR A 188 0.64 9.69 -5.32
N ARG A 189 -0.17 10.36 -6.13
CA ARG A 189 -1.02 11.47 -5.67
C ARG A 189 -2.02 11.03 -4.60
N THR A 190 -2.57 9.83 -4.75
CA THR A 190 -3.49 9.23 -3.76
C THR A 190 -2.80 9.07 -2.42
N ILE A 191 -1.58 8.53 -2.41
CA ILE A 191 -0.76 8.38 -1.19
C ILE A 191 -0.41 9.75 -0.60
N GLU A 192 0.01 10.72 -1.40
CA GLU A 192 0.33 12.09 -0.93
C GLU A 192 -0.87 12.73 -0.21
N VAL A 193 -2.06 12.67 -0.83
CA VAL A 193 -3.28 13.21 -0.23
C VAL A 193 -3.65 12.44 1.03
N ALA A 194 -3.66 11.11 0.99
CA ALA A 194 -3.98 10.28 2.16
C ALA A 194 -3.00 10.51 3.31
N ALA A 195 -1.71 10.65 3.02
CA ALA A 195 -0.68 10.93 4.01
C ALA A 195 -0.89 12.29 4.68
N SER A 196 -1.24 13.33 3.92
CA SER A 196 -1.57 14.66 4.47
C SER A 196 -2.80 14.68 5.38
N ILE A 197 -3.68 13.68 5.25
CA ILE A 197 -4.88 13.51 6.09
C ILE A 197 -4.55 12.73 7.36
N ALA A 198 -3.77 11.65 7.23
CA ALA A 198 -3.52 10.71 8.31
C ALA A 198 -2.32 11.08 9.21
N PHE A 199 -1.42 11.96 8.75
CA PHE A 199 -0.16 12.24 9.42
C PHE A 199 0.18 13.74 9.47
N PRO A 200 0.95 14.20 10.47
CA PRO A 200 1.58 15.51 10.46
C PRO A 200 2.48 15.72 9.21
N PRO A 201 2.75 16.97 8.80
CA PRO A 201 3.44 17.26 7.55
C PRO A 201 4.79 16.55 7.34
N ASP A 202 5.59 16.40 8.40
CA ASP A 202 6.91 15.77 8.29
C ASP A 202 6.80 14.25 8.11
N ALA A 203 5.97 13.62 8.94
CA ALA A 203 5.65 12.20 8.80
C ALA A 203 4.97 11.90 7.44
N ALA A 204 4.10 12.77 6.95
CA ALA A 204 3.48 12.60 5.64
C ALA A 204 4.52 12.56 4.50
N ARG A 205 5.58 13.37 4.57
CA ARG A 205 6.69 13.30 3.59
C ARG A 205 7.45 11.99 3.71
N GLU A 206 7.70 11.51 4.92
CA GLU A 206 8.34 10.20 5.13
C GLU A 206 7.51 9.04 4.58
N VAL A 207 6.17 9.07 4.73
CA VAL A 207 5.28 8.05 4.14
C VAL A 207 5.45 7.99 2.62
N VAL A 208 5.54 9.14 1.95
CA VAL A 208 5.74 9.21 0.49
C VAL A 208 7.12 8.68 0.08
N LEU A 209 8.17 8.96 0.85
CA LEU A 209 9.50 8.39 0.62
C LEU A 209 9.51 6.87 0.86
N GLY A 210 8.82 6.40 1.90
CA GLY A 210 8.60 4.99 2.19
C GLY A 210 7.93 4.28 1.03
N TRP A 211 6.87 4.87 0.45
CA TRP A 211 6.23 4.38 -0.77
C TRP A 211 7.22 4.18 -1.93
N ARG A 212 8.08 5.18 -2.18
CA ARG A 212 9.07 5.10 -3.27
C ARG A 212 10.06 3.96 -3.06
N VAL A 213 10.55 3.77 -1.84
CA VAL A 213 11.46 2.66 -1.54
C VAL A 213 10.77 1.31 -1.72
N GLY A 214 9.57 1.13 -1.17
CA GLY A 214 8.80 -0.11 -1.37
C GLY A 214 8.55 -0.37 -2.85
N SER A 215 8.27 0.67 -3.64
CA SER A 215 8.14 0.56 -5.10
C SER A 215 9.44 0.16 -5.78
N GLY A 216 10.59 0.65 -5.30
CA GLY A 216 11.90 0.19 -5.75
C GLY A 216 12.09 -1.30 -5.51
N ALA A 217 11.75 -1.80 -4.31
CA ALA A 217 11.86 -3.22 -3.98
C ALA A 217 10.98 -4.09 -4.90
N ALA A 218 9.75 -3.65 -5.15
CA ALA A 218 8.81 -4.36 -6.03
C ALA A 218 9.28 -4.44 -7.50
N HIS A 219 10.12 -3.51 -7.96
CA HIS A 219 10.66 -3.49 -9.33
C HIS A 219 12.14 -3.88 -9.40
N ALA A 220 12.68 -4.52 -8.35
CA ALA A 220 14.08 -4.93 -8.28
C ALA A 220 15.08 -3.76 -8.48
N LEU A 221 14.74 -2.55 -8.04
CA LEU A 221 15.61 -1.37 -8.14
C LEU A 221 16.60 -1.33 -6.96
N PRO A 222 17.92 -1.28 -7.20
CA PRO A 222 18.94 -1.38 -6.15
C PRO A 222 18.85 -0.31 -5.06
N HIS A 223 18.35 0.89 -5.36
CA HIS A 223 18.18 1.97 -4.38
C HIS A 223 17.23 1.60 -3.22
N SER A 224 16.42 0.54 -3.37
CA SER A 224 15.56 0.05 -2.30
C SER A 224 16.33 -0.60 -1.15
N LEU A 225 17.58 -1.01 -1.40
CA LEU A 225 18.51 -1.61 -0.44
C LEU A 225 19.75 -0.76 -0.20
N LEU A 226 20.35 -0.20 -1.25
CA LEU A 226 21.62 0.53 -1.11
C LEU A 226 21.46 1.78 -0.24
N GLY A 227 22.42 1.99 0.67
CA GLY A 227 22.43 3.12 1.61
C GLY A 227 21.41 3.01 2.75
N ARG A 228 20.91 1.79 3.03
CA ARG A 228 19.93 1.53 4.09
C ARG A 228 20.60 0.85 5.29
N PRO A 229 20.06 1.05 6.50
CA PRO A 229 20.43 0.26 7.69
C PRO A 229 20.45 -1.25 7.40
N GLY A 230 21.43 -1.99 7.92
CA GLY A 230 21.53 -3.45 7.71
C GLY A 230 22.06 -3.89 6.33
N VAL A 231 22.44 -2.95 5.46
CA VAL A 231 23.20 -3.23 4.24
C VAL A 231 24.65 -2.83 4.45
N VAL A 232 25.48 -3.82 4.77
CA VAL A 232 26.88 -3.60 5.16
C VAL A 232 27.83 -3.96 4.02
N PRO A 233 28.92 -3.20 3.83
CA PRO A 233 29.94 -3.59 2.87
C PRO A 233 30.64 -4.88 3.29
N ALA A 234 30.72 -5.84 2.38
CA ALA A 234 31.39 -7.12 2.57
C ALA A 234 32.83 -7.13 1.99
N SER A 235 33.20 -6.10 1.22
CA SER A 235 34.54 -5.95 0.66
C SER A 235 34.99 -4.49 0.65
N ALA A 236 36.29 -4.26 0.51
CA ALA A 236 36.80 -2.96 0.07
C ALA A 236 36.29 -2.64 -1.35
N PRO A 237 36.22 -1.35 -1.74
CA PRO A 237 36.02 -0.98 -3.13
C PRO A 237 37.13 -1.53 -4.02
N ASP A 238 36.76 -2.04 -5.20
CA ASP A 238 37.71 -2.39 -6.25
C ASP A 238 38.19 -1.15 -7.02
N GLY A 239 39.01 -1.37 -8.05
CA GLY A 239 39.58 -0.29 -8.88
C GLY A 239 38.55 0.54 -9.64
N ASP A 240 37.32 0.03 -9.80
CA ASP A 240 36.21 0.71 -10.48
C ASP A 240 35.23 1.37 -9.48
N GLY A 241 35.55 1.34 -8.18
CA GLY A 241 34.72 1.89 -7.11
C GLY A 241 33.51 1.01 -6.75
N THR A 242 33.47 -0.24 -7.22
CA THR A 242 32.42 -1.21 -6.88
C THR A 242 32.81 -1.97 -5.61
N ARG A 243 31.82 -2.38 -4.80
CA ARG A 243 32.08 -3.25 -3.65
C ARG A 243 30.94 -4.23 -3.41
N LEU A 244 31.25 -5.35 -2.77
CA LEU A 244 30.26 -6.33 -2.35
C LEU A 244 29.50 -5.81 -1.12
N PHE A 245 28.21 -6.12 -1.06
CA PHE A 245 27.33 -5.80 0.07
C PHE A 245 26.62 -7.05 0.56
N THR A 246 26.42 -7.16 1.86
CA THR A 246 25.50 -8.11 2.48
C THR A 246 24.26 -7.36 2.91
N ALA A 247 23.09 -7.86 2.52
CA ALA A 247 21.79 -7.32 2.92
C ALA A 247 21.00 -8.40 3.67
N GLN A 248 20.54 -8.08 4.86
CA GLN A 248 19.67 -8.94 5.67
C GLN A 248 18.36 -8.21 5.99
N GLY A 249 17.35 -8.94 6.47
CA GLY A 249 16.16 -8.30 7.01
C GLY A 249 16.50 -7.53 8.28
N SER A 250 16.00 -6.30 8.39
CA SER A 250 16.12 -5.48 9.60
C SER A 250 14.86 -4.66 9.82
N PHE A 251 14.43 -4.56 11.08
CA PHE A 251 13.35 -3.69 11.51
C PHE A 251 13.70 -2.22 11.28
N ALA A 252 14.97 -1.82 11.35
CA ALA A 252 15.41 -0.49 10.91
C ALA A 252 15.08 -0.19 9.43
N ILE A 253 15.00 -1.21 8.56
CA ILE A 253 14.58 -1.04 7.17
C ILE A 253 13.05 -0.92 7.07
N ILE A 254 12.32 -1.82 7.74
CA ILE A 254 10.88 -2.02 7.46
C ILE A 254 9.94 -1.28 8.41
N ALA A 255 10.36 -0.96 9.64
CA ALA A 255 9.45 -0.54 10.70
C ALA A 255 8.73 0.77 10.36
N ASN A 256 9.43 1.78 9.82
CA ASN A 256 8.78 3.04 9.46
C ASN A 256 7.69 2.83 8.38
N GLN A 257 8.01 2.07 7.33
CA GLN A 257 7.03 1.74 6.29
C GLN A 257 5.87 0.91 6.84
N TYR A 258 6.16 -0.07 7.71
CA TYR A 258 5.14 -0.91 8.33
C TYR A 258 4.19 -0.07 9.18
N MET A 259 4.73 0.80 10.03
CA MET A 259 3.93 1.68 10.88
C MET A 259 3.12 2.67 10.05
N ALA A 260 3.67 3.21 8.96
CA ALA A 260 2.92 4.03 8.02
C ALA A 260 1.71 3.27 7.44
N ALA A 261 1.92 2.04 6.96
CA ALA A 261 0.84 1.21 6.44
C ALA A 261 -0.20 0.86 7.51
N TYR A 262 0.24 0.51 8.72
CA TYR A 262 -0.61 0.22 9.87
C TYR A 262 -1.49 1.43 10.26
N TYR A 263 -0.89 2.61 10.47
CA TYR A 263 -1.64 3.80 10.84
C TYR A 263 -2.55 4.32 9.72
N MET A 264 -2.12 4.20 8.46
CA MET A 264 -2.98 4.49 7.30
C MET A 264 -4.21 3.57 7.28
N THR A 265 -4.01 2.28 7.53
CA THR A 265 -5.10 1.28 7.61
C THR A 265 -6.01 1.56 8.81
N ASN A 266 -5.44 1.91 9.96
CA ASN A 266 -6.21 2.31 11.14
C ASN A 266 -7.09 3.54 10.84
N GLN A 267 -6.53 4.55 10.16
CA GLN A 267 -7.30 5.73 9.75
C GLN A 267 -8.42 5.37 8.77
N ALA A 268 -8.17 4.45 7.84
CA ALA A 268 -9.21 3.94 6.94
C ALA A 268 -10.36 3.27 7.71
N TRP A 269 -10.07 2.47 8.74
CA TRP A 269 -11.08 1.90 9.63
C TRP A 269 -11.88 2.94 10.41
N HIS A 270 -11.24 4.01 10.88
CA HIS A 270 -11.94 5.13 11.52
C HIS A 270 -12.92 5.80 10.56
N LEU A 271 -12.45 6.15 9.36
CA LEU A 271 -13.28 6.79 8.33
C LEU A 271 -14.41 5.87 7.84
N LEU A 272 -14.16 4.57 7.71
CA LEU A 272 -15.19 3.60 7.30
C LEU A 272 -16.34 3.58 8.31
N ARG A 273 -16.02 3.58 9.61
CA ARG A 273 -17.02 3.65 10.68
C ARG A 273 -17.74 4.99 10.70
N GLU A 274 -17.01 6.10 10.60
CA GLU A 274 -17.57 7.46 10.61
C GLU A 274 -18.56 7.69 9.46
N ARG A 275 -18.28 7.14 8.28
CA ARG A 275 -19.12 7.34 7.08
C ARG A 275 -20.19 6.28 6.92
N GLY A 276 -20.01 5.12 7.54
CA GLY A 276 -20.72 3.90 7.20
C GLY A 276 -21.58 3.28 8.29
N LEU A 277 -21.52 3.79 9.52
CA LEU A 277 -22.40 3.40 10.63
C LEU A 277 -23.44 4.49 10.94
#